data_AF-A0A371QJG6-F1
#
_entry.id   AF-A0A371QJG6-F1
#
_cell.length_a   1.000
_cell.length_b   1.000
_cell.length_c   1.000
_cell.angle_alpha   90.00
_cell.angle_beta   90.00
_cell.angle_gamma   90.00
#
_symmetry.space_group_name_H-M   'P 1'
#
loop_
_entity.id
_entity.type
_entity.pdbx_description
1 polymer ?
#
loop_
_entity_poly.entity_id
_entity_poly.type
_entity_poly.pdbx_seq_one_letter_code
_entity_poly.pdbx_strand_id
1 'polypeptide(L)'
;MSREEQKNNHLNLFHFYGEKGNQFLEDNLTRGLAICLKNDPILLDRFLRTIMKGYYDDLFKTEGEKTNLIINVQQRAGTFEGIQTVFGVPLTTQELDFETEISPKGVDSPITDLSIQIGDQLILIEVKRTAEDCRKQLQNQIDVVSKANDENVNVEDVGTFSWGVLMDLIRHTLKFENEVSHRSIFTSDYYDFIKRQFPSWFANIPFREISFPDNIEESPKEKELLEVRLNLIKQEILNIWNKKSNVDDELVFNRANIPVHDYNWVDEINIEPSIDKVTSEKFISLKVWPGDTKTQGYSIYKKGKTFEWPPYIFNKKYKFRIQPYLKFSHMQGLCWVNTKDKTNPKTHTKEFFDRFTGKWKRDKQKGWIKNKASWDKFDQILEEVNDSEHDWKTASKFNSRIEESQRSYFYVSIGFAVEVRMPYGIARELDINGDDNPIVEELKKIAETLLEKLNDQFAGL
;
A
#
# COMPACT_ATOMS: atom_id res chain seq x y z
N MET A 1 -3.27 -17.79 -21.80
CA MET A 1 -2.15 -16.95 -21.33
C MET A 1 -2.52 -15.50 -21.59
N SER A 2 -3.27 -14.87 -20.68
CA SER A 2 -3.34 -13.41 -20.64
C SER A 2 -1.98 -12.92 -20.14
N ARG A 3 -1.38 -11.98 -20.87
CA ARG A 3 -0.24 -11.23 -20.34
C ARG A 3 -0.79 -10.40 -19.19
N GLU A 4 -0.46 -10.74 -17.95
CA GLU A 4 -0.49 -9.77 -16.87
C GLU A 4 0.39 -8.59 -17.31
N GLU A 5 -0.22 -7.43 -17.49
CA GLU A 5 0.55 -6.19 -17.49
C GLU A 5 1.16 -6.07 -16.10
N GLN A 6 2.47 -6.29 -15.98
CA GLN A 6 3.22 -5.87 -14.81
C GLN A 6 3.01 -4.37 -14.63
N LYS A 7 2.07 -4.01 -13.74
CA LYS A 7 1.79 -2.62 -13.41
C LYS A 7 3.05 -2.03 -12.77
N ASN A 8 3.77 -1.21 -13.52
CA ASN A 8 4.96 -0.56 -13.02
C ASN A 8 4.53 0.53 -12.03
N ASN A 9 4.62 0.25 -10.73
CA ASN A 9 4.25 1.19 -9.67
C ASN A 9 5.01 2.53 -9.76
N HIS A 10 6.16 2.57 -10.44
CA HIS A 10 6.90 3.81 -10.71
C HIS A 10 6.22 4.72 -11.76
N LEU A 11 5.19 4.23 -12.45
CA LEU A 11 4.41 5.00 -13.42
C LEU A 11 3.06 5.47 -12.86
N ASN A 12 2.78 5.23 -11.56
CA ASN A 12 1.56 5.71 -10.95
C ASN A 12 1.51 7.25 -11.02
N LEU A 13 0.47 7.78 -11.67
CA LEU A 13 0.34 9.21 -11.97
C LEU A 13 0.28 10.12 -10.73
N PHE A 14 -0.07 9.58 -9.56
CA PHE A 14 -0.26 10.32 -8.31
C PHE A 14 0.86 10.07 -7.29
N HIS A 15 1.86 9.27 -7.64
CA HIS A 15 3.05 9.10 -6.82
C HIS A 15 4.06 10.22 -7.09
N PHE A 16 4.23 11.13 -6.13
CA PHE A 16 5.16 12.26 -6.26
C PHE A 16 6.58 11.88 -5.81
N TYR A 17 7.58 12.14 -6.65
CA TYR A 17 8.99 11.95 -6.32
C TYR A 17 9.59 13.17 -5.61
N GLY A 18 10.06 13.01 -4.36
CA GLY A 18 10.90 13.99 -3.65
C GLY A 18 10.42 14.40 -2.24
N GLU A 19 11.31 14.98 -1.43
CA GLU A 19 11.10 15.35 0.00
C GLU A 19 10.01 16.42 0.24
N LYS A 20 9.45 17.02 -0.82
CA LYS A 20 8.41 18.06 -0.73
C LYS A 20 6.97 17.54 -0.89
N GLY A 21 6.78 16.24 -1.07
CA GLY A 21 5.45 15.63 -1.29
C GLY A 21 4.44 15.90 -0.16
N ASN A 22 4.90 15.92 1.09
CA ASN A 22 4.03 16.12 2.26
C ASN A 22 3.49 17.56 2.39
N GLN A 23 4.15 18.56 1.81
CA GLN A 23 3.76 19.97 1.95
C GLN A 23 2.51 20.36 1.14
N PHE A 24 2.11 19.56 0.14
CA PHE A 24 0.98 19.87 -0.75
C PHE A 24 -0.01 18.71 -0.90
N LEU A 25 -0.04 17.80 0.08
CA LEU A 25 -0.76 16.54 -0.03
C LEU A 25 -2.28 16.74 -0.22
N GLU A 26 -2.87 17.72 0.46
CA GLU A 26 -4.30 18.06 0.34
C GLU A 26 -4.65 18.63 -1.06
N ASP A 27 -3.89 19.62 -1.53
CA ASP A 27 -4.06 20.16 -2.89
C ASP A 27 -3.88 19.09 -3.97
N ASN A 28 -2.93 18.17 -3.76
CA ASN A 28 -2.67 17.07 -4.68
C ASN A 28 -3.80 16.04 -4.69
N LEU A 29 -4.46 15.79 -3.55
CA LEU A 29 -5.64 14.92 -3.46
C LEU A 29 -6.80 15.51 -4.25
N THR A 30 -7.13 16.77 -4.00
CA THR A 30 -8.20 17.50 -4.68
C THR A 30 -7.94 17.56 -6.19
N ARG A 31 -6.71 17.89 -6.60
CA ARG A 31 -6.31 17.87 -8.01
C ARG A 31 -6.41 16.47 -8.61
N GLY A 32 -6.03 15.44 -7.86
CA GLY A 32 -6.12 14.04 -8.29
C GLY A 32 -7.55 13.60 -8.55
N LEU A 33 -8.47 13.92 -7.64
CA LEU A 33 -9.90 13.67 -7.81
C LEU A 33 -10.45 14.41 -9.04
N ALA A 34 -10.10 15.69 -9.22
CA ALA A 34 -10.53 16.48 -10.37
C ALA A 34 -10.07 15.86 -11.71
N ILE A 35 -8.83 15.36 -11.76
CA ILE A 35 -8.29 14.66 -12.94
C ILE A 35 -9.08 13.38 -13.21
N CYS A 36 -9.41 12.59 -12.18
CA CYS A 36 -10.21 11.38 -12.34
C CYS A 36 -11.60 11.70 -12.89
N LEU A 37 -12.32 12.62 -12.25
CA LEU A 37 -13.66 13.03 -12.68
C LEU A 37 -13.68 13.58 -14.12
N LYS A 38 -12.62 14.26 -14.55
CA LYS A 38 -12.51 14.79 -15.92
C LYS A 38 -12.23 13.73 -16.98
N ASN A 39 -11.55 12.64 -16.61
CA ASN A 39 -11.05 11.65 -17.58
C ASN A 39 -11.73 10.28 -17.49
N ASP A 40 -12.60 10.07 -16.50
CA ASP A 40 -13.39 8.86 -16.33
C ASP A 40 -14.90 9.22 -16.32
N PRO A 41 -15.57 9.12 -17.47
CA PRO A 41 -16.98 9.46 -17.59
C PRO A 41 -17.90 8.58 -16.73
N ILE A 42 -17.51 7.33 -16.45
CA ILE A 42 -18.32 6.40 -15.64
C ILE A 42 -18.23 6.85 -14.17
N LEU A 43 -17.03 7.20 -13.71
CA LEU A 43 -16.84 7.77 -12.39
C LEU A 43 -17.62 9.08 -12.24
N LEU A 44 -17.56 9.95 -13.25
CA LEU A 44 -18.27 11.23 -13.26
C LEU A 44 -19.79 11.03 -13.19
N ASP A 45 -20.39 10.19 -14.04
CA ASP A 45 -21.83 9.89 -14.02
C ASP A 45 -22.26 9.40 -12.63
N ARG A 46 -21.53 8.44 -12.05
CA ARG A 46 -21.84 7.90 -10.72
C ARG A 46 -21.70 8.94 -9.63
N PHE A 47 -20.62 9.73 -9.66
CA PHE A 47 -20.39 10.79 -8.71
C PHE A 47 -21.53 11.82 -8.73
N LEU A 48 -21.89 12.31 -9.91
CA LEU A 48 -22.97 13.27 -10.08
C LEU A 48 -24.32 12.71 -9.64
N ARG A 49 -24.64 11.44 -9.96
CA ARG A 49 -25.86 10.77 -9.47
C ARG A 49 -25.94 10.69 -7.96
N THR A 50 -24.79 10.52 -7.28
CA THR A 50 -24.74 10.45 -5.83
C THR A 50 -24.97 11.82 -5.20
N ILE A 51 -24.33 12.87 -5.73
CA ILE A 51 -24.40 14.23 -5.17
C ILE A 51 -25.73 14.92 -5.53
N MET A 52 -26.18 14.80 -6.76
CA MET A 52 -27.30 15.57 -7.32
C MET A 52 -28.60 14.75 -7.32
N LYS A 53 -28.85 14.00 -6.25
CA LYS A 53 -29.99 13.09 -6.18
C LYS A 53 -31.30 13.87 -6.35
N GLY A 54 -32.14 13.45 -7.30
CA GLY A 54 -33.38 14.14 -7.65
C GLY A 54 -33.24 15.25 -8.71
N TYR A 55 -32.02 15.75 -8.94
CA TYR A 55 -31.70 16.75 -9.98
C TYR A 55 -30.98 16.14 -11.18
N TYR A 56 -30.30 15.02 -10.98
CA TYR A 56 -29.44 14.40 -12.00
C TYR A 56 -30.18 14.08 -13.29
N ASP A 57 -31.39 13.52 -13.19
CA ASP A 57 -32.15 13.09 -14.36
C ASP A 57 -32.59 14.28 -15.24
N ASP A 58 -32.61 15.51 -14.71
CA ASP A 58 -32.92 16.74 -15.44
C ASP A 58 -31.73 17.30 -16.23
N LEU A 59 -30.48 16.94 -15.88
CA LEU A 59 -29.26 17.52 -16.46
C LEU A 59 -29.10 17.29 -17.98
N PHE A 60 -29.69 16.21 -18.50
CA PHE A 60 -29.47 15.75 -19.87
C PHE A 60 -30.79 15.55 -20.65
N LYS A 61 -31.89 16.16 -20.20
CA LYS A 61 -33.21 15.98 -20.84
C LYS A 61 -33.34 16.65 -22.22
N THR A 62 -32.55 17.68 -22.48
CA THR A 62 -32.66 18.45 -23.73
C THR A 62 -31.67 17.93 -24.78
N GLU A 63 -32.19 17.19 -25.77
CA GLU A 63 -31.37 16.77 -26.92
C GLU A 63 -30.89 18.00 -27.72
N GLY A 64 -29.57 18.14 -27.87
CA GLY A 64 -28.95 19.13 -28.77
C GLY A 64 -28.38 20.39 -28.09
N GLU A 65 -28.68 20.64 -26.82
CA GLU A 65 -27.99 21.67 -26.05
C GLU A 65 -26.68 21.11 -25.48
N LYS A 66 -25.56 21.82 -25.73
CA LYS A 66 -24.29 21.48 -25.09
C LYS A 66 -24.35 21.94 -23.64
N THR A 67 -24.66 21.02 -22.72
CA THR A 67 -24.45 21.25 -21.29
C THR A 67 -22.95 21.47 -21.05
N ASN A 68 -22.56 22.69 -20.68
CA ASN A 68 -21.17 23.01 -20.41
C ASN A 68 -20.80 22.49 -19.03
N LEU A 69 -19.96 21.46 -18.99
CA LEU A 69 -19.42 20.88 -17.75
C LEU A 69 -17.98 21.35 -17.56
N ILE A 70 -17.73 22.05 -16.45
CA ILE A 70 -16.41 22.59 -16.10
C ILE A 70 -16.03 22.08 -14.71
N ILE A 71 -14.85 21.45 -14.61
CA ILE A 71 -14.26 21.01 -13.34
C ILE A 71 -13.00 21.83 -13.09
N ASN A 72 -12.95 22.55 -11.97
CA ASN A 72 -11.83 23.40 -11.57
C ASN A 72 -11.43 23.16 -10.11
N VAL A 73 -10.17 23.46 -9.80
CA VAL A 73 -9.62 23.46 -8.44
C VAL A 73 -9.15 24.86 -8.06
N GLN A 74 -9.23 25.19 -6.78
CA GLN A 74 -8.74 26.47 -6.23
C GLN A 74 -9.33 27.72 -6.93
N GLN A 75 -10.64 27.70 -7.22
CA GLN A 75 -11.35 28.85 -7.82
C GLN A 75 -11.92 29.78 -6.74
N ARG A 76 -11.97 31.09 -7.01
CA ARG A 76 -12.57 32.06 -6.08
C ARG A 76 -14.10 31.98 -6.15
N ALA A 77 -14.77 31.86 -4.99
CA ALA A 77 -16.22 31.73 -4.93
C ALA A 77 -16.97 32.89 -5.59
N GLY A 78 -16.49 34.13 -5.44
CA GLY A 78 -17.14 35.31 -6.04
C GLY A 78 -17.03 35.41 -7.57
N THR A 79 -16.42 34.43 -8.25
CA THR A 79 -16.28 34.42 -9.72
C THR A 79 -17.34 33.56 -10.42
N PHE A 80 -18.17 32.84 -9.66
CA PHE A 80 -19.26 32.05 -10.22
C PHE A 80 -20.49 32.94 -10.45
N GLU A 81 -20.86 33.13 -11.72
CA GLU A 81 -22.01 33.93 -12.16
C GLU A 81 -23.01 33.05 -12.94
N GLY A 82 -24.29 33.43 -12.93
CA GLY A 82 -25.36 32.71 -13.60
C GLY A 82 -25.77 31.40 -12.92
N ILE A 83 -25.50 31.26 -11.62
CA ILE A 83 -25.80 30.06 -10.84
C ILE A 83 -27.19 30.18 -10.22
N GLN A 84 -28.01 29.14 -10.39
CA GLN A 84 -29.34 29.02 -9.79
C GLN A 84 -29.37 28.01 -8.64
N THR A 85 -28.52 26.98 -8.68
CA THR A 85 -28.49 25.94 -7.64
C THR A 85 -27.07 25.61 -7.24
N VAL A 86 -26.81 25.51 -5.93
CA VAL A 86 -25.52 25.13 -5.35
C VAL A 86 -25.67 23.89 -4.48
N PHE A 87 -24.83 22.88 -4.74
CA PHE A 87 -24.67 21.69 -3.93
C PHE A 87 -23.40 21.83 -3.09
N GLY A 88 -23.54 21.96 -1.77
CA GLY A 88 -22.40 22.02 -0.85
C GLY A 88 -21.99 20.62 -0.39
N VAL A 89 -20.73 20.22 -0.61
CA VAL A 89 -20.23 18.89 -0.28
C VAL A 89 -19.01 18.98 0.65
N PRO A 90 -19.16 18.70 1.96
CA PRO A 90 -18.02 18.52 2.84
C PRO A 90 -17.43 17.12 2.64
N LEU A 91 -16.21 17.01 2.09
CA LEU A 91 -15.49 15.75 1.93
C LEU A 91 -14.46 15.57 3.05
N THR A 92 -14.82 14.82 4.09
CA THR A 92 -13.97 14.57 5.27
C THR A 92 -13.86 13.07 5.57
N THR A 93 -13.08 12.69 6.58
CA THR A 93 -12.90 11.26 6.94
C THR A 93 -14.07 10.63 7.66
N GLN A 94 -15.01 11.43 8.18
CA GLN A 94 -16.17 10.98 8.92
C GLN A 94 -17.41 11.69 8.42
N GLU A 95 -18.57 11.09 8.64
CA GLU A 95 -19.82 11.78 8.38
C GLU A 95 -20.00 12.92 9.40
N LEU A 96 -20.36 14.11 8.91
CA LEU A 96 -20.61 15.26 9.77
C LEU A 96 -22.07 15.28 10.23
N ASP A 97 -22.31 15.70 11.46
CA ASP A 97 -23.65 15.81 12.02
C ASP A 97 -24.30 17.16 11.65
N PHE A 98 -25.25 17.13 10.71
CA PHE A 98 -25.94 18.30 10.16
C PHE A 98 -26.98 18.93 11.10
N GLU A 99 -27.19 18.41 12.32
CA GLU A 99 -28.18 18.98 13.27
C GLU A 99 -27.73 20.29 13.94
N THR A 100 -26.47 20.70 13.76
CA THR A 100 -25.92 21.91 14.38
C THR A 100 -25.99 23.12 13.44
N GLU A 101 -26.60 24.22 13.89
CA GLU A 101 -26.54 25.50 13.17
C GLU A 101 -25.10 26.04 13.11
N ILE A 102 -24.69 26.50 11.94
CA ILE A 102 -23.31 26.91 11.68
C ILE A 102 -23.26 28.36 11.20
N SER A 103 -22.50 29.19 11.93
CA SER A 103 -22.17 30.53 11.48
C SER A 103 -20.98 30.53 10.50
N PRO A 104 -21.08 31.21 9.36
CA PRO A 104 -20.05 31.21 8.33
C PRO A 104 -18.75 31.87 8.83
N LYS A 105 -17.61 31.39 8.33
CA LYS A 105 -16.30 32.00 8.58
C LYS A 105 -16.16 33.20 7.66
N GLY A 106 -16.38 34.42 8.15
CA GLY A 106 -16.39 35.66 7.35
C GLY A 106 -15.04 35.99 6.69
N VAL A 107 -14.74 35.34 5.57
CA VAL A 107 -13.59 35.62 4.70
C VAL A 107 -14.14 36.22 3.40
N ASP A 108 -13.67 37.40 3.03
CA ASP A 108 -14.24 38.18 1.91
C ASP A 108 -14.07 37.53 0.53
N SER A 109 -13.02 36.73 0.34
CA SER A 109 -12.72 36.08 -0.96
C SER A 109 -12.31 34.63 -0.75
N PRO A 110 -13.24 33.74 -0.35
CA PRO A 110 -12.92 32.34 -0.13
C PRO A 110 -12.59 31.64 -1.46
N ILE A 111 -11.65 30.70 -1.38
CA ILE A 111 -11.23 29.85 -2.48
C ILE A 111 -11.80 28.45 -2.23
N THR A 112 -12.35 27.83 -3.27
CA THR A 112 -12.94 26.48 -3.23
C THR A 112 -11.85 25.45 -3.52
N ASP A 113 -11.84 24.32 -2.82
CA ASP A 113 -10.91 23.24 -3.14
C ASP A 113 -11.22 22.65 -4.52
N LEU A 114 -12.46 22.20 -4.73
CA LEU A 114 -12.94 21.67 -6.00
C LEU A 114 -14.34 22.22 -6.32
N SER A 115 -14.55 22.54 -7.60
CA SER A 115 -15.84 23.01 -8.12
C SER A 115 -16.18 22.26 -9.41
N ILE A 116 -17.47 21.94 -9.56
CA ILE A 116 -18.04 21.32 -10.77
C ILE A 116 -19.24 22.16 -11.18
N GLN A 117 -19.12 22.89 -12.28
CA GLN A 117 -20.22 23.67 -12.85
C GLN A 117 -20.85 22.90 -14.02
N ILE A 118 -22.17 22.80 -14.01
CA ILE A 118 -22.99 22.16 -15.05
C ILE A 118 -24.13 23.10 -15.40
N GLY A 119 -23.94 23.92 -16.43
CA GLY A 119 -24.91 24.99 -16.74
C GLY A 119 -25.03 26.00 -15.60
N ASP A 120 -26.24 26.13 -15.06
CA ASP A 120 -26.59 26.99 -13.91
C ASP A 120 -26.50 26.27 -12.55
N GLN A 121 -26.03 25.03 -12.53
CA GLN A 121 -25.84 24.25 -11.31
C GLN A 121 -24.35 24.20 -10.94
N LEU A 122 -24.04 24.33 -9.65
CA LEU A 122 -22.68 24.34 -9.13
C LEU A 122 -22.55 23.36 -7.96
N ILE A 123 -21.58 22.44 -8.03
CA ILE A 123 -21.16 21.64 -6.89
C ILE A 123 -19.89 22.25 -6.31
N LEU A 124 -19.91 22.61 -5.04
CA LEU A 124 -18.76 23.07 -4.28
C LEU A 124 -18.32 21.99 -3.31
N ILE A 125 -17.07 21.57 -3.41
CA ILE A 125 -16.50 20.49 -2.59
C ILE A 125 -15.37 21.08 -1.76
N GLU A 126 -15.51 21.00 -0.45
CA GLU A 126 -14.49 21.41 0.52
C GLU A 126 -13.86 20.15 1.12
N VAL A 127 -12.55 19.99 0.95
CA VAL A 127 -11.84 18.74 1.24
C VAL A 127 -11.07 18.87 2.54
N LYS A 128 -11.15 17.85 3.40
CA LYS A 128 -10.29 17.70 4.57
C LYS A 128 -9.74 16.28 4.65
N ARG A 129 -8.47 16.17 5.06
CA ARG A 129 -7.79 14.87 5.28
C ARG A 129 -8.14 14.21 6.61
N THR A 130 -8.82 14.95 7.48
CA THR A 130 -9.18 14.55 8.84
C THR A 130 -10.69 14.74 9.05
N ALA A 131 -11.17 14.47 10.26
CA ALA A 131 -12.56 14.73 10.65
C ALA A 131 -12.82 16.21 11.01
N GLU A 132 -11.99 17.14 10.52
CA GLU A 132 -12.21 18.57 10.73
C GLU A 132 -13.54 19.00 10.11
N ASP A 133 -14.38 19.67 10.89
CA ASP A 133 -15.63 20.24 10.41
C ASP A 133 -15.38 21.48 9.53
N CYS A 134 -15.50 21.28 8.22
CA CYS A 134 -15.29 22.31 7.21
C CYS A 134 -16.55 23.09 6.81
N ARG A 135 -17.72 22.80 7.42
CA ARG A 135 -19.01 23.38 7.00
C ARG A 135 -19.03 24.91 7.11
N LYS A 136 -18.33 25.50 8.08
CA LYS A 136 -18.18 26.97 8.18
C LYS A 136 -17.50 27.60 6.97
N GLN A 137 -16.52 26.90 6.40
CA GLN A 137 -15.75 27.35 5.25
C GLN A 137 -16.60 27.20 3.99
N LEU A 138 -17.23 26.04 3.85
CA LEU A 138 -18.17 25.74 2.77
C LEU A 138 -19.35 26.71 2.75
N GLN A 139 -19.98 26.98 3.89
CA GLN A 139 -21.10 27.94 3.98
C GLN A 139 -20.65 29.35 3.56
N ASN A 140 -19.45 29.79 3.95
CA ASN A 140 -18.94 31.08 3.51
C ASN A 140 -18.71 31.13 1.98
N GLN A 141 -18.26 30.03 1.37
CA GLN A 141 -18.15 29.94 -0.09
C GLN A 141 -19.54 30.05 -0.75
N ILE A 142 -20.53 29.33 -0.23
CA ILE A 142 -21.92 29.35 -0.72
C ILE A 142 -22.51 30.76 -0.59
N ASP A 143 -22.34 31.43 0.55
CA ASP A 143 -22.85 32.79 0.78
C ASP A 143 -22.25 33.80 -0.21
N VAL A 144 -20.95 33.66 -0.52
CA VAL A 144 -20.27 34.52 -1.50
C VAL A 144 -20.76 34.23 -2.93
N VAL A 145 -21.01 32.98 -3.29
CA VAL A 145 -21.65 32.64 -4.58
C VAL A 145 -23.05 33.22 -4.64
N SER A 146 -23.84 33.08 -3.57
CA SER A 146 -25.21 33.61 -3.52
C SER A 146 -25.24 35.12 -3.73
N LYS A 147 -24.34 35.87 -3.07
CA LYS A 147 -24.18 37.32 -3.26
C LYS A 147 -23.78 37.71 -4.69
N ALA A 148 -22.94 36.91 -5.35
CA ALA A 148 -22.57 37.14 -6.75
C ALA A 148 -23.73 36.88 -7.74
N ASN A 149 -24.80 36.22 -7.29
CA ASN A 149 -25.96 35.82 -8.08
C ASN A 149 -27.27 36.40 -7.50
N ASP A 150 -27.20 37.65 -7.02
CA ASP A 150 -28.35 38.43 -6.52
C ASP A 150 -29.17 37.74 -5.40
N GLU A 151 -28.53 36.92 -4.57
CA GLU A 151 -29.14 36.16 -3.47
C GLU A 151 -30.25 35.17 -3.89
N ASN A 152 -30.36 34.86 -5.19
CA ASN A 152 -31.41 33.99 -5.75
C ASN A 152 -30.94 32.55 -6.00
N VAL A 153 -29.99 32.07 -5.19
CA VAL A 153 -29.43 30.73 -5.33
C VAL A 153 -30.16 29.75 -4.41
N ASN A 154 -30.69 28.67 -4.97
CA ASN A 154 -31.16 27.52 -4.20
C ASN A 154 -29.95 26.73 -3.67
N VAL A 155 -29.93 26.41 -2.38
CA VAL A 155 -28.85 25.63 -1.77
C VAL A 155 -29.38 24.26 -1.39
N GLU A 156 -28.79 23.24 -2.00
CA GLU A 156 -29.14 21.84 -1.76
C GLU A 156 -28.20 21.22 -0.75
N ASP A 157 -28.79 20.56 0.26
CA ASP A 157 -28.04 19.77 1.23
C ASP A 157 -27.76 18.38 0.65
N VAL A 158 -26.49 18.12 0.37
CA VAL A 158 -26.03 16.83 -0.15
C VAL A 158 -25.94 15.78 0.95
N GLY A 159 -26.03 16.17 2.22
CA GLY A 159 -25.85 15.30 3.37
C GLY A 159 -24.39 14.84 3.51
N THR A 160 -24.22 13.64 4.05
CA THR A 160 -22.90 13.11 4.42
C THR A 160 -22.17 12.51 3.22
N PHE A 161 -20.99 13.05 2.90
CA PHE A 161 -20.16 12.53 1.81
C PHE A 161 -18.70 12.37 2.25
N SER A 162 -18.38 11.22 2.83
CA SER A 162 -17.04 10.94 3.36
C SER A 162 -16.09 10.36 2.32
N TRP A 163 -14.78 10.35 2.64
CA TRP A 163 -13.79 9.61 1.86
C TRP A 163 -14.14 8.13 1.70
N GLY A 164 -14.78 7.51 2.70
CA GLY A 164 -15.29 6.13 2.62
C GLY A 164 -16.30 5.96 1.49
N VAL A 165 -17.29 6.86 1.42
CA VAL A 165 -18.31 6.86 0.36
C VAL A 165 -17.66 7.04 -1.02
N LEU A 166 -16.72 7.99 -1.16
CA LEU A 166 -16.01 8.23 -2.41
C LEU A 166 -15.16 7.03 -2.84
N MET A 167 -14.40 6.42 -1.92
CA MET A 167 -13.57 5.26 -2.23
C MET A 167 -14.41 4.05 -2.62
N ASP A 168 -15.57 3.85 -2.00
CA ASP A 168 -16.51 2.81 -2.42
C ASP A 168 -17.10 3.07 -3.81
N LEU A 169 -17.42 4.32 -4.13
CA LEU A 169 -17.90 4.72 -5.45
C LEU A 169 -16.82 4.45 -6.52
N ILE A 170 -15.57 4.84 -6.26
CA ILE A 170 -14.43 4.57 -7.15
C ILE A 170 -14.22 3.07 -7.31
N ARG A 171 -14.22 2.30 -6.21
CA ARG A 171 -14.06 0.84 -6.24
C ARG A 171 -15.14 0.18 -7.10
N HIS A 172 -16.40 0.57 -6.93
CA HIS A 172 -17.50 0.04 -7.75
C HIS A 172 -17.36 0.43 -9.21
N THR A 173 -16.81 1.61 -9.51
CA THR A 173 -16.53 2.08 -10.87
C THR A 173 -15.48 1.20 -11.53
N LEU A 174 -14.31 1.05 -10.89
CA LEU A 174 -13.23 0.18 -11.36
C LEU A 174 -13.69 -1.27 -11.55
N LYS A 175 -14.57 -1.78 -10.67
CA LYS A 175 -15.16 -3.11 -10.85
C LYS A 175 -15.94 -3.22 -12.15
N PHE A 176 -16.83 -2.27 -12.42
CA PHE A 176 -17.62 -2.26 -13.65
C PHE A 176 -16.73 -2.10 -14.89
N GLU A 177 -15.79 -1.16 -14.86
CA GLU A 177 -14.83 -0.93 -15.94
C GLU A 177 -14.01 -2.18 -16.30
N ASN A 178 -13.62 -2.97 -15.29
CA ASN A 178 -12.93 -4.25 -15.51
C ASN A 178 -13.81 -5.26 -16.24
N GLU A 179 -15.11 -5.34 -15.92
CA GLU A 179 -16.04 -6.23 -16.62
C GLU A 179 -16.24 -5.82 -18.09
N VAL A 180 -16.21 -4.51 -18.37
CA VAL A 180 -16.38 -3.98 -19.74
C VAL A 180 -15.06 -3.75 -20.48
N SER A 181 -13.92 -4.18 -19.93
CA SER A 181 -12.57 -4.03 -20.53
C SER A 181 -12.16 -2.59 -20.88
N HIS A 182 -12.68 -1.60 -20.13
CA HIS A 182 -12.38 -0.18 -20.29
C HIS A 182 -11.97 0.44 -18.96
N ARG A 183 -10.84 0.00 -18.42
CA ARG A 183 -10.32 0.49 -17.14
C ARG A 183 -9.62 1.84 -17.29
N SER A 184 -10.06 2.84 -16.55
CA SER A 184 -9.41 4.14 -16.48
C SER A 184 -8.08 4.05 -15.72
N ILE A 185 -6.97 4.38 -16.38
CA ILE A 185 -5.66 4.44 -15.73
C ILE A 185 -5.64 5.50 -14.63
N PHE A 186 -6.27 6.66 -14.87
CA PHE A 186 -6.37 7.76 -13.91
C PHE A 186 -7.07 7.30 -12.63
N THR A 187 -8.27 6.73 -12.77
CA THR A 187 -9.05 6.28 -11.62
C THR A 187 -8.36 5.13 -10.89
N SER A 188 -7.77 4.19 -11.64
CA SER A 188 -7.09 3.04 -11.03
C SER A 188 -5.83 3.45 -10.26
N ASP A 189 -5.04 4.38 -10.78
CA ASP A 189 -3.82 4.86 -10.14
C ASP A 189 -4.14 5.74 -8.94
N TYR A 190 -5.18 6.57 -9.02
CA TYR A 190 -5.64 7.37 -7.89
C TYR A 190 -6.12 6.47 -6.74
N TYR A 191 -6.95 5.48 -7.05
CA TYR A 191 -7.41 4.50 -6.05
C TYR A 191 -6.24 3.75 -5.40
N ASP A 192 -5.27 3.27 -6.19
CA ASP A 192 -4.07 2.59 -5.68
C ASP A 192 -3.21 3.53 -4.80
N PHE A 193 -3.13 4.81 -5.15
CA PHE A 193 -2.44 5.82 -4.35
C PHE A 193 -3.12 6.04 -3.00
N ILE A 194 -4.44 6.28 -2.98
CA ILE A 194 -5.20 6.48 -1.75
C ILE A 194 -5.16 5.22 -0.88
N LYS A 195 -5.31 4.02 -1.47
CA LYS A 195 -5.21 2.73 -0.77
C LYS A 195 -3.91 2.57 0.02
N ARG A 196 -2.81 3.15 -0.47
CA ARG A 196 -1.49 3.05 0.17
C ARG A 196 -1.27 4.16 1.20
N GLN A 197 -1.67 5.39 0.88
CA GLN A 197 -1.39 6.57 1.72
C GLN A 197 -2.43 6.77 2.84
N PHE A 198 -3.69 6.46 2.55
CA PHE A 198 -4.81 6.64 3.46
C PHE A 198 -5.68 5.38 3.56
N PRO A 199 -5.13 4.23 4.04
CA PRO A 199 -5.93 3.01 4.19
C PRO A 199 -7.17 3.21 5.06
N SER A 200 -7.10 4.08 6.08
CA SER A 200 -8.19 4.42 7.01
C SER A 200 -9.41 5.05 6.34
N TRP A 201 -9.28 5.53 5.10
CA TRP A 201 -10.37 6.11 4.33
C TRP A 201 -11.23 5.08 3.63
N PHE A 202 -10.83 3.81 3.66
CA PHE A 202 -11.61 2.71 3.09
C PHE A 202 -12.58 2.18 4.14
N ALA A 203 -13.76 1.73 3.69
CA ALA A 203 -14.70 1.05 4.56
C ALA A 203 -14.01 -0.11 5.29
N ASN A 204 -14.21 -0.15 6.61
CA ASN A 204 -13.65 -1.19 7.46
C ASN A 204 -14.44 -2.50 7.25
N ILE A 205 -14.08 -3.26 6.22
CA ILE A 205 -14.66 -4.56 5.94
C ILE A 205 -13.88 -5.62 6.73
N PRO A 206 -14.47 -6.25 7.75
CA PRO A 206 -13.78 -7.26 8.54
C PRO A 206 -13.55 -8.54 7.72
N PHE A 207 -12.52 -9.33 8.08
CA PHE A 207 -12.19 -10.59 7.41
C PHE A 207 -13.35 -11.57 7.34
N ARG A 208 -14.29 -11.52 8.28
CA ARG A 208 -15.48 -12.37 8.24
C ARG A 208 -16.35 -12.17 6.99
N GLU A 209 -16.31 -10.97 6.41
CA GLU A 209 -17.05 -10.53 5.22
C GLU A 209 -16.20 -10.61 3.94
N ILE A 210 -14.90 -10.91 4.05
CA ILE A 210 -13.99 -11.05 2.92
C ILE A 210 -13.79 -12.53 2.60
N SER A 211 -14.18 -12.93 1.39
CA SER A 211 -13.88 -14.26 0.88
C SER A 211 -12.39 -14.37 0.57
N PHE A 212 -11.75 -15.43 1.08
CA PHE A 212 -10.33 -15.67 0.80
C PHE A 212 -10.20 -16.45 -0.51
N PRO A 213 -9.43 -15.95 -1.50
CA PRO A 213 -9.37 -16.55 -2.83
C PRO A 213 -8.75 -17.95 -2.79
N ASP A 214 -9.17 -18.84 -3.68
CA ASP A 214 -8.53 -20.16 -3.81
C ASP A 214 -7.17 -20.06 -4.51
N ASN A 215 -6.98 -19.02 -5.32
CA ASN A 215 -5.70 -18.67 -5.90
C ASN A 215 -5.45 -17.15 -5.77
N ILE A 216 -4.51 -16.77 -4.90
CA ILE A 216 -4.15 -15.36 -4.68
C ILE A 216 -3.62 -14.69 -5.96
N GLU A 217 -2.98 -15.43 -6.85
CA GLU A 217 -2.41 -14.88 -8.09
C GLU A 217 -3.50 -14.64 -9.15
N GLU A 218 -4.57 -15.44 -9.17
CA GLU A 218 -5.62 -15.38 -10.19
C GLU A 218 -6.90 -14.64 -9.74
N SER A 219 -6.99 -14.22 -8.48
CA SER A 219 -8.17 -13.56 -7.90
C SER A 219 -7.81 -12.18 -7.33
N PRO A 220 -7.53 -11.18 -8.19
CA PRO A 220 -7.02 -9.88 -7.77
C PRO A 220 -8.00 -9.10 -6.89
N LYS A 221 -9.32 -9.27 -7.09
CA LYS A 221 -10.36 -8.53 -6.36
C LYS A 221 -10.42 -8.93 -4.87
N GLU A 222 -10.47 -10.22 -4.59
CA GLU A 222 -10.52 -10.77 -3.23
C GLU A 222 -9.21 -10.51 -2.49
N LYS A 223 -8.08 -10.67 -3.20
CA LYS A 223 -6.76 -10.29 -2.68
C LYS A 223 -6.71 -8.82 -2.31
N GLU A 224 -7.27 -7.95 -3.15
CA GLU A 224 -7.26 -6.50 -2.92
C GLU A 224 -7.96 -6.13 -1.61
N LEU A 225 -9.13 -6.72 -1.33
CA LEU A 225 -9.88 -6.49 -0.09
C LEU A 225 -9.12 -6.97 1.15
N LEU A 226 -8.49 -8.14 1.07
CA LEU A 226 -7.63 -8.65 2.15
C LEU A 226 -6.46 -7.71 2.43
N GLU A 227 -5.80 -7.20 1.37
CA GLU A 227 -4.70 -6.25 1.50
C GLU A 227 -5.12 -4.92 2.11
N VAL A 228 -6.29 -4.38 1.72
CA VAL A 228 -6.84 -3.14 2.34
C VAL A 228 -7.02 -3.36 3.83
N ARG A 229 -7.69 -4.45 4.22
CA ARG A 229 -7.94 -4.74 5.63
C ARG A 229 -6.64 -4.97 6.41
N LEU A 230 -5.68 -5.68 5.82
CA LEU A 230 -4.36 -5.87 6.43
C LEU A 230 -3.59 -4.56 6.58
N ASN A 231 -3.67 -3.64 5.63
CA ASN A 231 -3.00 -2.34 5.73
C ASN A 231 -3.58 -1.49 6.87
N LEU A 232 -4.90 -1.54 7.10
CA LEU A 232 -5.54 -0.93 8.28
C LEU A 232 -4.94 -1.50 9.57
N ILE A 233 -4.93 -2.84 9.69
CA ILE A 233 -4.40 -3.52 10.87
C ILE A 233 -2.92 -3.19 11.09
N LYS A 234 -2.10 -3.18 10.03
CA LYS A 234 -0.69 -2.79 10.11
C LYS A 234 -0.50 -1.34 10.57
N GLN A 235 -1.34 -0.42 10.08
CA GLN A 235 -1.29 0.98 10.50
C GLN A 235 -1.64 1.11 11.99
N GLU A 236 -2.64 0.38 12.47
CA GLU A 236 -3.00 0.35 13.89
C GLU A 236 -1.84 -0.18 14.75
N ILE A 237 -1.19 -1.29 14.34
CA ILE A 237 0.01 -1.81 15.02
C ILE A 237 1.14 -0.76 15.04
N LEU A 238 1.42 -0.13 13.89
CA LEU A 238 2.46 0.88 13.77
C LEU A 238 2.17 2.09 14.66
N ASN A 239 0.94 2.58 14.70
CA ASN A 239 0.55 3.70 15.57
C ASN A 239 0.79 3.39 17.06
N ILE A 240 0.53 2.15 17.48
CA ILE A 240 0.83 1.69 18.85
C ILE A 240 2.34 1.74 19.13
N TRP A 241 3.16 1.24 18.20
CA TRP A 241 4.62 1.26 18.33
C TRP A 241 5.20 2.68 18.28
N ASN A 242 4.73 3.53 17.38
CA ASN A 242 5.09 4.94 17.27
C ASN A 242 4.85 5.68 18.58
N LYS A 243 3.66 5.49 19.17
CA LYS A 243 3.31 6.08 20.47
C LYS A 243 4.24 5.60 21.60
N LYS A 244 4.62 4.32 21.58
CA LYS A 244 5.52 3.73 22.59
C LYS A 244 6.96 4.24 22.45
N SER A 245 7.43 4.40 21.22
CA SER A 245 8.82 4.81 20.91
C SER A 245 8.97 6.33 20.73
N ASN A 246 7.88 7.09 20.78
CA ASN A 246 7.84 8.53 20.52
C ASN A 246 8.47 8.90 19.17
N VAL A 247 8.08 8.17 18.13
CA VAL A 247 8.46 8.37 16.72
C VAL A 247 7.21 8.55 15.87
N ASP A 248 7.37 9.03 14.64
CA ASP A 248 6.28 9.27 13.68
C ASP A 248 6.57 8.57 12.35
N ASP A 249 6.73 7.24 12.42
CA ASP A 249 7.01 6.41 11.26
C ASP A 249 5.74 6.12 10.46
N GLU A 250 5.89 5.98 9.15
CA GLU A 250 4.82 5.56 8.24
C GLU A 250 5.12 4.14 7.70
N LEU A 251 4.09 3.46 7.20
CA LEU A 251 4.28 2.19 6.49
C LEU A 251 5.18 2.39 5.26
N VAL A 252 6.05 1.42 4.98
CA VAL A 252 7.04 1.55 3.89
C VAL A 252 6.33 1.65 2.52
N PHE A 253 6.35 2.86 1.94
CA PHE A 253 5.61 3.39 0.76
C PHE A 253 5.16 2.37 -0.31
N ASN A 254 6.06 1.47 -0.75
CA ASN A 254 5.79 0.59 -1.89
C ASN A 254 5.15 -0.76 -1.51
N ARG A 255 5.29 -1.19 -0.25
CA ARG A 255 4.93 -2.54 0.20
C ARG A 255 3.97 -2.56 1.39
N ALA A 256 3.71 -1.39 1.99
CA ALA A 256 2.93 -1.26 3.21
C ALA A 256 3.43 -2.24 4.29
N ASN A 257 4.76 -2.26 4.48
CA ASN A 257 5.41 -3.04 5.54
C ASN A 257 5.58 -2.17 6.78
N ILE A 258 5.58 -2.81 7.95
CA ILE A 258 5.81 -2.13 9.23
C ILE A 258 7.32 -1.97 9.41
N PRO A 259 7.86 -0.74 9.54
CA PRO A 259 9.30 -0.52 9.76
C PRO A 259 9.74 -1.06 11.13
N VAL A 260 11.00 -1.51 11.21
CA VAL A 260 11.62 -2.02 12.43
C VAL A 260 13.00 -1.38 12.60
N HIS A 261 13.22 -0.71 13.73
CA HIS A 261 14.46 0.04 14.00
C HIS A 261 15.29 -0.52 15.15
N ASP A 262 14.70 -1.36 16.01
CA ASP A 262 15.36 -1.88 17.21
C ASP A 262 16.41 -2.97 16.92
N TYR A 263 16.45 -3.47 15.69
CA TYR A 263 17.25 -4.64 15.33
C TYR A 263 18.10 -4.39 14.09
N ASN A 264 19.41 -4.61 14.21
CA ASN A 264 20.35 -4.48 13.10
C ASN A 264 20.34 -5.66 12.11
N TRP A 265 19.43 -6.63 12.28
CA TRP A 265 19.36 -7.83 11.44
C TRP A 265 18.13 -7.85 10.53
N VAL A 266 17.17 -6.93 10.69
CA VAL A 266 15.94 -6.80 9.90
C VAL A 266 15.50 -5.33 9.85
N ASP A 267 14.86 -4.90 8.77
CA ASP A 267 14.39 -3.51 8.63
C ASP A 267 12.86 -3.38 8.64
N GLU A 268 12.12 -4.48 8.43
CA GLU A 268 10.68 -4.43 8.22
C GLU A 268 9.98 -5.77 8.51
N ILE A 269 8.69 -5.69 8.83
CA ILE A 269 7.74 -6.81 8.90
C ILE A 269 6.71 -6.68 7.79
N ASN A 270 6.46 -7.76 7.06
CA ASN A 270 5.35 -7.86 6.13
C ASN A 270 4.22 -8.72 6.72
N ILE A 271 2.97 -8.31 6.53
CA ILE A 271 1.78 -9.11 6.84
C ILE A 271 0.95 -9.23 5.57
N GLU A 272 0.77 -10.45 5.08
CA GLU A 272 0.11 -10.68 3.78
C GLU A 272 -0.71 -11.99 3.79
N PRO A 273 -1.73 -12.10 2.91
CA PRO A 273 -2.42 -13.37 2.74
C PRO A 273 -1.48 -14.39 2.11
N SER A 274 -1.57 -15.65 2.53
CA SER A 274 -0.83 -16.74 1.91
C SER A 274 -1.65 -18.03 1.86
N ILE A 275 -1.31 -18.90 0.91
CA ILE A 275 -1.89 -20.23 0.76
C ILE A 275 -0.76 -21.25 0.82
N ASP A 276 -0.95 -22.30 1.61
CA ASP A 276 -0.07 -23.46 1.54
C ASP A 276 -0.34 -24.25 0.25
N LYS A 277 0.66 -24.33 -0.62
CA LYS A 277 0.52 -24.97 -1.93
C LYS A 277 0.25 -26.48 -1.87
N VAL A 278 0.50 -27.13 -0.74
CA VAL A 278 0.30 -28.57 -0.56
C VAL A 278 -1.06 -28.84 0.07
N THR A 279 -1.39 -28.13 1.15
CA THR A 279 -2.65 -28.37 1.89
C THR A 279 -3.81 -27.52 1.43
N SER A 280 -3.56 -26.49 0.60
CA SER A 280 -4.52 -25.44 0.23
C SER A 280 -5.09 -24.66 1.42
N GLU A 281 -4.45 -24.78 2.60
CA GLU A 281 -4.85 -24.02 3.78
C GLU A 281 -4.51 -22.54 3.61
N LYS A 282 -5.40 -21.68 4.12
CA LYS A 282 -5.38 -20.23 3.94
C LYS A 282 -4.92 -19.55 5.23
N PHE A 283 -4.01 -18.60 5.11
CA PHE A 283 -3.36 -17.95 6.26
C PHE A 283 -3.24 -16.44 6.09
N ILE A 284 -3.22 -15.74 7.22
CA ILE A 284 -2.57 -14.43 7.35
C ILE A 284 -1.14 -14.69 7.84
N SER A 285 -0.16 -14.27 7.06
CA SER A 285 1.23 -14.60 7.29
C SER A 285 2.06 -13.37 7.62
N LEU A 286 2.76 -13.43 8.74
CA LEU A 286 3.73 -12.44 9.15
C LEU A 286 5.13 -12.92 8.74
N LYS A 287 5.83 -12.12 7.95
CA LYS A 287 7.13 -12.44 7.35
C LYS A 287 8.19 -11.41 7.69
N VAL A 288 9.38 -11.89 7.98
CA VAL A 288 10.60 -11.08 8.16
C VAL A 288 11.77 -11.73 7.39
N TRP A 289 12.71 -10.90 6.94
CA TRP A 289 13.88 -11.34 6.19
C TRP A 289 15.20 -10.99 6.89
N PRO A 290 15.60 -11.72 7.95
CA PRO A 290 16.89 -11.50 8.58
C PRO A 290 18.06 -11.71 7.61
N GLY A 291 19.02 -10.79 7.59
CA GLY A 291 20.24 -10.94 6.77
C GLY A 291 20.05 -10.66 5.28
N ASP A 292 18.95 -10.00 4.90
CA ASP A 292 18.64 -9.67 3.51
C ASP A 292 19.69 -8.74 2.86
N THR A 293 20.47 -8.02 3.69
CA THR A 293 21.67 -7.28 3.30
C THR A 293 22.94 -7.82 3.97
N LYS A 294 24.11 -7.49 3.39
CA LYS A 294 25.40 -7.81 4.03
C LYS A 294 25.53 -7.19 5.43
N THR A 295 25.03 -5.97 5.62
CA THR A 295 25.07 -5.27 6.91
C THR A 295 24.27 -6.02 7.95
N GLN A 296 23.05 -6.45 7.61
CA GLN A 296 22.24 -7.30 8.48
C GLN A 296 22.89 -8.66 8.74
N GLY A 297 23.53 -9.26 7.73
CA GLY A 297 24.25 -10.51 7.94
C GLY A 297 25.38 -10.38 8.97
N TYR A 298 26.06 -9.23 9.07
CA TYR A 298 27.10 -9.04 10.09
C TYR A 298 26.56 -9.16 11.52
N SER A 299 25.34 -8.70 11.80
CA SER A 299 24.76 -8.81 13.14
C SER A 299 24.34 -10.25 13.48
N ILE A 300 23.98 -11.04 12.46
CA ILE A 300 23.63 -12.47 12.59
C ILE A 300 24.87 -13.36 12.77
N TYR A 301 25.88 -13.22 11.90
CA TYR A 301 27.01 -14.16 11.82
C TYR A 301 28.20 -13.77 12.71
N LYS A 302 28.13 -12.66 13.46
CA LYS A 302 29.26 -12.18 14.29
C LYS A 302 29.79 -13.22 15.27
N LYS A 303 28.89 -13.95 15.95
CA LYS A 303 29.23 -14.91 17.00
C LYS A 303 29.48 -16.35 16.51
N GLY A 304 29.17 -16.66 15.25
CA GLY A 304 29.40 -17.99 14.65
C GLY A 304 28.63 -19.13 15.32
N LYS A 305 27.42 -18.85 15.83
CA LYS A 305 26.54 -19.86 16.44
C LYS A 305 25.80 -20.67 15.37
N THR A 306 25.47 -21.91 15.72
CA THR A 306 24.48 -22.71 14.99
C THR A 306 23.08 -22.22 15.35
N PHE A 307 22.20 -22.11 14.36
CA PHE A 307 20.82 -21.68 14.59
C PHE A 307 19.93 -22.87 14.91
N GLU A 308 19.18 -22.78 16.00
CA GLU A 308 18.21 -23.80 16.40
C GLU A 308 16.79 -23.22 16.34
N TRP A 309 15.99 -23.77 15.43
CA TRP A 309 14.68 -23.22 15.12
C TRP A 309 13.56 -24.12 15.64
N PRO A 310 12.59 -23.61 16.41
CA PRO A 310 11.46 -24.43 16.82
C PRO A 310 10.53 -24.69 15.63
N PRO A 311 9.84 -25.83 15.55
CA PRO A 311 8.86 -26.09 14.47
C PRO A 311 7.57 -25.28 14.62
N TYR A 312 7.35 -24.68 15.79
CA TYR A 312 6.17 -23.88 16.11
C TYR A 312 6.53 -22.72 17.03
N ILE A 313 5.71 -21.67 17.02
CA ILE A 313 5.72 -20.63 18.04
C ILE A 313 4.36 -20.53 18.73
N PHE A 314 4.27 -19.84 19.86
CA PHE A 314 3.04 -19.69 20.66
C PHE A 314 2.36 -21.02 21.03
N ASN A 315 3.07 -21.91 21.72
CA ASN A 315 2.51 -23.19 22.18
C ASN A 315 1.80 -24.00 21.08
N LYS A 316 2.35 -24.00 19.85
CA LYS A 316 1.80 -24.69 18.66
C LYS A 316 0.51 -24.09 18.09
N LYS A 317 0.12 -22.87 18.52
CA LYS A 317 -1.05 -22.16 17.97
C LYS A 317 -0.83 -21.76 16.50
N TYR A 318 0.39 -21.38 16.14
CA TYR A 318 0.71 -20.90 14.78
C TYR A 318 1.82 -21.71 14.13
N LYS A 319 1.67 -21.98 12.83
CA LYS A 319 2.70 -22.65 12.03
C LYS A 319 3.88 -21.70 11.87
N PHE A 320 5.08 -22.22 12.08
CA PHE A 320 6.32 -21.47 11.94
C PHE A 320 7.14 -22.08 10.82
N ARG A 321 7.66 -21.25 9.92
CA ARG A 321 8.46 -21.68 8.79
C ARG A 321 9.70 -20.82 8.70
N ILE A 322 10.83 -21.49 8.46
CA ILE A 322 12.09 -20.84 8.12
C ILE A 322 12.57 -21.39 6.79
N GLN A 323 12.98 -20.49 5.91
CA GLN A 323 13.61 -20.82 4.65
C GLN A 323 14.93 -20.05 4.57
N PRO A 324 16.07 -20.71 4.84
CA PRO A 324 17.38 -20.11 4.62
C PRO A 324 17.60 -19.94 3.11
N TYR A 325 18.26 -18.84 2.71
CA TYR A 325 18.49 -18.51 1.31
C TYR A 325 19.82 -17.77 1.09
N LEU A 326 20.33 -17.89 -0.13
CA LEU A 326 21.39 -17.02 -0.66
C LEU A 326 20.76 -16.08 -1.69
N LYS A 327 20.92 -14.77 -1.48
CA LYS A 327 20.37 -13.73 -2.35
C LYS A 327 21.47 -13.12 -3.21
N PHE A 328 21.16 -12.94 -4.48
CA PHE A 328 22.01 -12.33 -5.49
C PHE A 328 21.34 -11.07 -6.01
N SER A 329 22.02 -9.94 -5.94
CA SER A 329 21.40 -8.68 -6.33
C SER A 329 22.35 -7.66 -6.97
N HIS A 330 21.82 -6.86 -7.86
CA HIS A 330 22.37 -5.58 -8.31
C HIS A 330 21.20 -4.64 -8.63
N MET A 331 21.49 -3.43 -9.10
CA MET A 331 20.49 -2.37 -9.33
C MET A 331 19.28 -2.75 -10.23
N GLN A 332 19.39 -3.82 -11.02
CA GLN A 332 18.39 -4.22 -12.04
C GLN A 332 18.06 -5.71 -12.00
N GLY A 333 18.62 -6.45 -11.05
CA GLY A 333 18.58 -7.90 -11.04
C GLY A 333 18.54 -8.38 -9.60
N LEU A 334 17.59 -9.26 -9.33
CA LEU A 334 17.41 -9.89 -8.04
C LEU A 334 16.97 -11.33 -8.27
N CYS A 335 17.68 -12.25 -7.62
CA CYS A 335 17.26 -13.62 -7.47
C CYS A 335 17.81 -14.20 -6.16
N TRP A 336 17.34 -15.39 -5.81
CA TRP A 336 17.83 -16.12 -4.65
C TRP A 336 17.71 -17.62 -4.88
N VAL A 337 18.50 -18.38 -4.13
CA VAL A 337 18.37 -19.83 -4.02
C VAL A 337 18.00 -20.19 -2.59
N ASN A 338 16.91 -20.92 -2.44
CA ASN A 338 16.48 -21.46 -1.15
C ASN A 338 17.36 -22.66 -0.81
N THR A 339 18.11 -22.57 0.28
CA THR A 339 18.96 -23.69 0.71
C THR A 339 18.14 -24.67 1.54
N LYS A 340 18.28 -25.96 1.24
CA LYS A 340 17.62 -27.04 1.99
C LYS A 340 18.38 -27.38 3.27
N ASP A 341 17.77 -28.18 4.14
CA ASP A 341 18.33 -28.57 5.44
C ASP A 341 19.75 -29.16 5.37
N LYS A 342 20.11 -29.87 4.29
CA LYS A 342 21.47 -30.42 4.09
C LYS A 342 22.51 -29.37 3.68
N THR A 343 22.08 -28.33 2.94
CA THR A 343 22.94 -27.24 2.47
C THR A 343 23.13 -26.16 3.53
N ASN A 344 22.13 -25.94 4.38
CA ASN A 344 22.13 -24.91 5.42
C ASN A 344 23.36 -24.97 6.36
N PRO A 345 23.79 -26.14 6.89
CA PRO A 345 25.01 -26.25 7.71
C PRO A 345 26.30 -25.86 7.00
N LYS A 346 26.34 -25.86 5.65
CA LYS A 346 27.50 -25.45 4.86
C LYS A 346 27.49 -23.95 4.56
N THR A 347 26.31 -23.38 4.28
CA THR A 347 26.19 -22.02 3.74
C THR A 347 25.84 -20.94 4.76
N HIS A 348 25.12 -21.28 5.84
CA HIS A 348 24.71 -20.32 6.86
C HIS A 348 25.62 -20.41 8.09
N THR A 349 26.93 -20.31 7.85
CA THR A 349 27.97 -20.28 8.89
C THR A 349 28.72 -18.97 8.85
N LYS A 350 29.38 -18.61 9.96
CA LYS A 350 30.26 -17.43 10.00
C LYS A 350 31.38 -17.51 8.96
N GLU A 351 32.00 -18.67 8.81
CA GLU A 351 33.09 -18.86 7.84
C GLU A 351 32.61 -18.63 6.40
N PHE A 352 31.46 -19.21 6.04
CA PHE A 352 30.88 -19.03 4.72
C PHE A 352 30.49 -17.55 4.50
N PHE A 353 29.86 -16.91 5.48
CA PHE A 353 29.51 -15.50 5.42
C PHE A 353 30.74 -14.60 5.20
N ASP A 354 31.75 -14.71 6.05
CA ASP A 354 32.96 -13.87 5.99
C ASP A 354 33.67 -14.00 4.63
N ARG A 355 33.68 -15.22 4.06
CA ARG A 355 34.30 -15.50 2.75
C ARG A 355 33.45 -15.03 1.58
N PHE A 356 32.16 -15.32 1.55
CA PHE A 356 31.38 -15.28 0.32
C PHE A 356 30.36 -14.15 0.21
N THR A 357 30.02 -13.46 1.31
CA THR A 357 29.09 -12.32 1.27
C THR A 357 29.68 -11.06 0.61
N GLY A 358 28.84 -10.19 0.05
CA GLY A 358 29.23 -8.90 -0.54
C GLY A 358 29.47 -8.94 -2.05
N LYS A 359 30.26 -7.99 -2.56
CA LYS A 359 30.38 -7.71 -3.99
C LYS A 359 31.28 -8.72 -4.72
N TRP A 360 30.77 -9.31 -5.80
CA TRP A 360 31.47 -10.18 -6.75
C TRP A 360 31.54 -9.53 -8.11
N LYS A 361 32.71 -9.55 -8.77
CA LYS A 361 32.94 -8.93 -10.09
C LYS A 361 33.09 -9.99 -11.17
N ARG A 362 32.64 -9.65 -12.38
CA ARG A 362 32.78 -10.47 -13.59
C ARG A 362 34.26 -10.57 -14.01
N ASP A 363 34.63 -11.68 -14.60
CA ASP A 363 35.99 -12.22 -14.75
C ASP A 363 36.94 -11.42 -15.64
N LYS A 364 36.54 -10.23 -16.08
CA LYS A 364 37.28 -9.39 -17.02
C LYS A 364 37.65 -8.01 -16.48
N GLN A 365 37.30 -7.66 -15.24
CA GLN A 365 37.67 -6.36 -14.64
C GLN A 365 38.90 -6.47 -13.71
N LYS A 366 40.08 -6.15 -14.25
CA LYS A 366 41.29 -5.85 -13.45
C LYS A 366 41.02 -4.58 -12.62
N GLY A 367 40.72 -4.74 -11.34
CA GLY A 367 40.57 -3.62 -10.41
C GLY A 367 41.16 -3.93 -9.04
N TRP A 368 41.64 -2.90 -8.37
CA TRP A 368 42.35 -2.85 -7.07
C TRP A 368 41.75 -3.61 -5.86
N ILE A 369 40.58 -4.26 -5.97
CA ILE A 369 39.99 -5.06 -4.88
C ILE A 369 40.46 -6.50 -5.06
N LYS A 370 41.59 -6.83 -4.42
CA LYS A 370 42.42 -8.00 -4.70
C LYS A 370 41.83 -9.40 -4.40
N ASN A 371 40.70 -9.56 -3.69
CA ASN A 371 40.42 -10.85 -3.03
C ASN A 371 39.10 -11.58 -3.36
N LYS A 372 38.19 -11.05 -4.19
CA LYS A 372 36.95 -11.76 -4.60
C LYS A 372 36.78 -11.74 -6.12
N ALA A 373 37.63 -12.50 -6.81
CA ALA A 373 37.70 -12.53 -8.27
C ALA A 373 37.38 -13.94 -8.78
N SER A 374 36.11 -14.17 -9.10
CA SER A 374 35.64 -14.73 -10.37
C SER A 374 34.19 -15.20 -10.21
N TRP A 375 33.30 -14.91 -11.17
CA TRP A 375 31.96 -15.48 -11.27
C TRP A 375 32.04 -16.99 -11.47
N ASP A 376 32.97 -17.48 -12.29
CA ASP A 376 33.21 -18.93 -12.47
C ASP A 376 33.63 -19.60 -11.16
N LYS A 377 34.47 -18.92 -10.35
CA LYS A 377 34.85 -19.40 -9.02
C LYS A 377 33.66 -19.45 -8.07
N PHE A 378 32.79 -18.44 -8.12
CA PHE A 378 31.58 -18.42 -7.30
C PHE A 378 30.61 -19.54 -7.69
N ASP A 379 30.52 -19.83 -8.99
CA ASP A 379 29.72 -20.92 -9.53
C ASP A 379 30.16 -22.27 -8.98
N GLN A 380 31.46 -22.56 -9.03
CA GLN A 380 32.05 -23.78 -8.47
C GLN A 380 31.74 -23.94 -6.98
N ILE A 381 31.81 -22.84 -6.20
CA ILE A 381 31.49 -22.87 -4.77
C ILE A 381 30.02 -23.24 -4.55
N LEU A 382 29.11 -22.70 -5.36
CA LEU A 382 27.68 -23.02 -5.24
C LEU A 382 27.37 -24.44 -5.71
N GLU A 383 28.02 -24.94 -6.75
CA GLU A 383 27.95 -26.35 -7.15
C GLU A 383 28.42 -27.29 -6.03
N GLU A 384 29.50 -26.95 -5.32
CA GLU A 384 30.04 -27.76 -4.22
C GLU A 384 29.12 -27.82 -2.99
N VAL A 385 28.42 -26.73 -2.66
CA VAL A 385 27.56 -26.67 -1.46
C VAL A 385 26.11 -27.03 -1.74
N ASN A 386 25.67 -26.98 -2.99
CA ASN A 386 24.30 -27.28 -3.36
C ASN A 386 24.10 -28.79 -3.57
N ASP A 387 23.38 -29.43 -2.65
CA ASP A 387 23.12 -30.88 -2.70
C ASP A 387 21.89 -31.23 -3.58
N SER A 388 21.41 -30.33 -4.46
CA SER A 388 20.19 -30.59 -5.25
C SER A 388 20.44 -31.28 -6.58
N GLU A 389 19.56 -32.23 -6.92
CA GLU A 389 19.44 -32.83 -8.27
C GLU A 389 19.13 -31.82 -9.39
N HIS A 390 18.89 -30.56 -9.04
CA HIS A 390 18.57 -29.47 -9.98
C HIS A 390 19.65 -28.41 -9.92
N ASP A 391 20.04 -27.88 -11.09
CA ASP A 391 20.98 -26.76 -11.21
C ASP A 391 20.47 -25.51 -10.46
N TRP A 392 21.31 -24.97 -9.56
CA TRP A 392 20.98 -23.82 -8.73
C TRP A 392 20.73 -22.55 -9.57
N LYS A 393 21.39 -22.42 -10.73
CA LYS A 393 21.17 -21.29 -11.65
C LYS A 393 19.78 -21.34 -12.24
N THR A 394 19.34 -22.52 -12.65
CA THR A 394 17.97 -22.74 -13.13
C THR A 394 16.94 -22.46 -12.03
N ALA A 395 17.15 -23.00 -10.81
CA ALA A 395 16.23 -22.81 -9.69
C ALA A 395 16.08 -21.34 -9.27
N SER A 396 17.17 -20.56 -9.33
CA SER A 396 17.18 -19.13 -8.97
C SER A 396 16.91 -18.21 -10.16
N LYS A 397 16.93 -18.70 -11.40
CA LYS A 397 16.95 -17.88 -12.63
C LYS A 397 18.16 -16.94 -12.68
N PHE A 398 19.31 -17.39 -12.16
CA PHE A 398 20.52 -16.58 -12.07
C PHE A 398 20.97 -16.02 -13.43
N ASN A 399 20.93 -16.84 -14.49
CA ASN A 399 21.39 -16.42 -15.81
C ASN A 399 20.59 -15.22 -16.32
N SER A 400 19.26 -15.33 -16.36
CA SER A 400 18.42 -14.25 -16.87
C SER A 400 18.33 -13.03 -15.96
N ARG A 401 18.53 -13.19 -14.64
CA ARG A 401 18.46 -12.08 -13.67
C ARG A 401 19.81 -11.38 -13.44
N ILE A 402 20.93 -12.09 -13.56
CA ILE A 402 22.26 -11.61 -13.17
C ILE A 402 23.28 -11.73 -14.32
N GLU A 403 23.40 -12.88 -15.00
CA GLU A 403 24.44 -13.05 -16.03
C GLU A 403 24.11 -12.27 -17.32
N GLU A 404 22.85 -12.25 -17.74
CA GLU A 404 22.40 -11.60 -18.96
C GLU A 404 22.15 -10.10 -18.78
N SER A 405 22.20 -9.59 -17.54
CA SER A 405 21.90 -8.19 -17.19
C SER A 405 22.95 -7.16 -17.65
N GLN A 406 24.00 -7.62 -18.36
CA GLN A 406 25.16 -6.83 -18.80
C GLN A 406 25.95 -6.16 -17.67
N ARG A 407 25.65 -6.46 -16.39
CA ARG A 407 26.37 -5.89 -15.25
C ARG A 407 27.69 -6.60 -15.01
N SER A 408 28.67 -5.84 -14.55
CA SER A 408 30.00 -6.36 -14.22
C SER A 408 30.12 -6.84 -12.77
N TYR A 409 29.04 -6.81 -11.99
CA TYR A 409 29.04 -7.24 -10.60
C TYR A 409 27.64 -7.65 -10.12
N PHE A 410 27.62 -8.38 -9.01
CA PHE A 410 26.46 -8.58 -8.15
C PHE A 410 26.90 -8.58 -6.68
N TYR A 411 25.94 -8.50 -5.77
CA TYR A 411 26.12 -8.65 -4.33
C TYR A 411 25.50 -9.97 -3.89
N VAL A 412 26.17 -10.64 -2.96
CA VAL A 412 25.67 -11.81 -2.24
C VAL A 412 25.26 -11.37 -0.83
N SER A 413 24.06 -11.74 -0.41
CA SER A 413 23.65 -11.75 0.99
C SER A 413 23.17 -13.15 1.39
N ILE A 414 23.25 -13.44 2.68
CA ILE A 414 22.95 -14.75 3.27
C ILE A 414 21.94 -14.47 4.37
N GLY A 415 20.76 -15.03 4.23
CA GLY A 415 19.63 -14.64 5.07
C GLY A 415 18.62 -15.75 5.24
N PHE A 416 17.58 -15.41 6.00
CA PHE A 416 16.47 -16.30 6.31
C PHE A 416 15.18 -15.61 5.90
N ALA A 417 14.24 -16.35 5.33
CA ALA A 417 12.85 -15.91 5.27
C ALA A 417 12.12 -16.63 6.40
N VAL A 418 11.69 -15.86 7.40
CA VAL A 418 11.01 -16.39 8.58
C VAL A 418 9.55 -15.98 8.52
N GLU A 419 8.67 -16.95 8.70
CA GLU A 419 7.23 -16.77 8.52
C GLU A 419 6.44 -17.41 9.67
N VAL A 420 5.52 -16.64 10.23
CA VAL A 420 4.48 -17.12 11.16
C VAL A 420 3.15 -17.09 10.42
N ARG A 421 2.42 -18.21 10.43
CA ARG A 421 1.14 -18.33 9.73
C ARG A 421 -0.01 -18.51 10.70
N MET A 422 -0.90 -17.52 10.74
CA MET A 422 -2.19 -17.56 11.44
C MET A 422 -3.25 -18.13 10.49
N PRO A 423 -3.91 -19.25 10.82
CA PRO A 423 -5.03 -19.75 10.03
C PRO A 423 -6.09 -18.68 9.80
N TYR A 424 -6.61 -18.56 8.57
CA TYR A 424 -7.58 -17.51 8.24
C TYR A 424 -8.87 -17.63 9.05
N GLY A 425 -9.28 -18.85 9.44
CA GLY A 425 -10.42 -19.04 10.34
C GLY A 425 -10.27 -18.29 11.67
N ILE A 426 -9.08 -18.34 12.27
CA ILE A 426 -8.76 -17.61 13.51
C ILE A 426 -8.76 -16.09 13.24
N ALA A 427 -8.19 -15.66 12.11
CA ALA A 427 -8.20 -14.24 11.74
C ALA A 427 -9.64 -13.70 11.58
N ARG A 428 -10.56 -14.48 11.00
CA ARG A 428 -11.98 -14.11 10.88
C ARG A 428 -12.69 -13.97 12.23
N GLU A 429 -12.33 -14.80 13.19
CA GLU A 429 -12.91 -14.77 14.55
C GLU A 429 -12.39 -13.58 15.36
N LEU A 430 -11.10 -13.25 15.19
CA LEU A 430 -10.45 -12.14 15.90
C LEU A 430 -10.76 -10.78 15.30
N ASP A 431 -11.09 -10.70 14.01
CA ASP A 431 -11.39 -9.44 13.33
C ASP A 431 -12.84 -9.00 13.53
N ILE A 432 -13.08 -8.27 14.61
CA ILE A 432 -14.40 -7.72 14.96
C ILE A 432 -14.44 -6.21 14.75
N ASN A 433 -15.60 -5.68 14.38
CA ASN A 433 -15.82 -4.25 14.22
C ASN A 433 -15.82 -3.57 15.60
N GLY A 434 -14.89 -2.63 15.82
CA GLY A 434 -14.81 -1.82 17.05
C GLY A 434 -13.42 -1.19 17.23
N ASP A 435 -13.30 -0.27 18.19
CA ASP A 435 -12.05 0.46 18.49
C ASP A 435 -10.97 -0.44 19.12
N ASP A 436 -11.36 -1.56 19.73
CA ASP A 436 -10.46 -2.58 20.28
C ASP A 436 -10.57 -3.87 19.45
N ASN A 437 -9.85 -3.91 18.32
CA ASN A 437 -9.88 -5.08 17.45
C ASN A 437 -8.86 -6.17 17.91
N PRO A 438 -9.30 -7.33 18.43
CA PRO A 438 -8.44 -8.38 18.98
C PRO A 438 -7.37 -8.88 18.00
N ILE A 439 -7.62 -8.81 16.68
CA ILE A 439 -6.64 -9.23 15.69
C ILE A 439 -5.39 -8.34 15.67
N VAL A 440 -5.54 -7.05 15.98
CA VAL A 440 -4.44 -6.07 16.02
C VAL A 440 -3.49 -6.45 17.16
N GLU A 441 -4.03 -6.67 18.35
CA GLU A 441 -3.25 -7.08 19.53
C GLU A 441 -2.62 -8.47 19.33
N GLU A 442 -3.33 -9.42 18.73
CA GLU A 442 -2.77 -10.75 18.47
C GLU A 442 -1.62 -10.70 17.45
N LEU A 443 -1.78 -9.96 16.32
CA LEU A 443 -0.72 -9.82 15.32
C LEU A 443 0.48 -9.02 15.84
N LYS A 444 0.25 -7.95 16.61
CA LYS A 444 1.29 -7.22 17.32
C LYS A 444 2.08 -8.12 18.25
N LYS A 445 1.39 -8.90 19.09
CA LYS A 445 2.03 -9.87 19.99
C LYS A 445 2.86 -10.89 19.23
N ILE A 446 2.33 -11.40 18.10
CA ILE A 446 3.07 -12.30 17.21
C ILE A 446 4.35 -11.64 16.69
N ALA A 447 4.25 -10.40 16.22
CA ALA A 447 5.38 -9.64 15.70
C ALA A 447 6.46 -9.44 16.76
N GLU A 448 6.10 -8.92 17.94
CA GLU A 448 7.02 -8.66 19.05
C GLU A 448 7.71 -9.94 19.52
N THR A 449 6.94 -11.02 19.73
CA THR A 449 7.49 -12.32 20.16
C THR A 449 8.42 -12.92 19.10
N LEU A 450 8.07 -12.77 17.82
CA LEU A 450 8.93 -13.24 16.74
C LEU A 450 10.26 -12.48 16.75
N LEU A 451 10.20 -11.15 16.80
CA LEU A 451 11.40 -10.30 16.80
C LEU A 451 12.30 -10.61 18.00
N GLU A 452 11.74 -10.73 19.20
CA GLU A 452 12.47 -11.08 20.42
C GLU A 452 13.14 -12.45 20.29
N LYS A 453 12.40 -13.48 19.88
CA LYS A 453 12.95 -14.84 19.71
C LYS A 453 14.06 -14.92 18.66
N LEU A 454 13.91 -14.22 17.55
CA LEU A 454 14.95 -14.14 16.53
C LEU A 454 16.18 -13.39 17.05
N ASN A 455 15.97 -12.31 17.79
CA ASN A 455 17.05 -11.57 18.41
C ASN A 455 17.81 -12.44 19.42
N ASP A 456 17.15 -13.25 20.24
CA ASP A 456 17.83 -14.17 21.17
C ASP A 456 18.72 -15.18 20.43
N GLN A 457 18.27 -15.68 19.28
CA GLN A 457 19.05 -16.56 18.42
C GLN A 457 20.28 -15.85 17.83
N PHE A 458 20.14 -14.61 17.38
CA PHE A 458 21.20 -13.85 16.68
C PHE A 458 22.16 -13.13 17.63
N ALA A 459 21.62 -12.36 18.57
CA ALA A 459 22.36 -11.58 19.53
C ALA A 459 23.01 -12.48 20.56
N GLY A 460 22.32 -13.53 21.03
CA GLY A 460 22.75 -14.43 22.10
C GLY A 460 23.07 -13.69 23.39
N LEU A 461 22.30 -13.95 24.45
CA LEU A 461 22.57 -13.52 25.83
C LEU A 461 24.08 -13.55 26.19
#